data_AF-A0AAX1QW26-F1
#
_entry.id   AF-A0AAX1QW26-F1
#
_cell.length_a   1.000
_cell.length_b   1.000
_cell.length_c   1.000
_cell.angle_alpha   90.00
_cell.angle_beta   90.00
_cell.angle_gamma   90.00
#
_symmetry.space_group_name_H-M   'P 1'
#
loop_
_entity.id
_entity.type
_entity.pdbx_description
1 polymer ?
#
loop_
_entity_poly.entity_id
_entity_poly.type
_entity_poly.pdbx_seq_one_letter_code
_entity_poly.pdbx_strand_id
1 'polypeptide(L)'
;MTTLTLAELATITGGELFGDPTALVSAVAPMDKAQLGHVTFLSNPKYSKHLGDCKATVIMVKASERELCPSNALVVADPYVAFAKVAQALDSTPSPAHGIAPSAVIAEDAKLGHNVSIGANAVIESGVQLGDNVVIGAGCFIGKQARLGDNTKLWANVTIYHKVEIGSDCLIQSGTVIGADGFGYANERGEWIKIPQLGSVRIGDRVEIGACTTIDRGALDDTVIEDNVIIDNQLQIAHNVHIGYGSALAGGTIIAGSTRIGKYCIIGGASVINGHIEIADGVTITGMGMVMRSIEEKGMYSSGIPLQTNKEWRKTAARVHRIEDMHKRLKALEKLLEQSDTVQPDNSQA
;
A
#
# COMPACT_ATOMS: atom_id res chain seq x y z
N MET A 1 -29.92 7.27 -2.86
CA MET A 1 -28.71 7.16 -3.71
C MET A 1 -28.33 8.57 -4.12
N THR A 2 -27.07 8.93 -3.95
CA THR A 2 -26.55 10.24 -4.35
C THR A 2 -26.58 10.34 -5.87
N THR A 3 -27.03 11.48 -6.40
CA THR A 3 -27.00 11.78 -7.83
C THR A 3 -26.25 13.08 -8.03
N LEU A 4 -25.41 13.14 -9.06
CA LEU A 4 -24.63 14.33 -9.42
C LEU A 4 -24.91 14.72 -10.86
N THR A 5 -25.00 16.02 -11.10
CA THR A 5 -25.04 16.62 -12.42
C THR A 5 -23.64 16.68 -13.04
N LEU A 6 -23.56 16.74 -14.37
CA LEU A 6 -22.29 16.95 -15.06
C LEU A 6 -21.58 18.24 -14.62
N ALA A 7 -22.31 19.31 -14.32
CA ALA A 7 -21.74 20.55 -13.78
C ALA A 7 -21.07 20.35 -12.41
N GLU A 8 -21.67 19.54 -11.52
CA GLU A 8 -21.06 19.19 -10.24
C GLU A 8 -19.81 18.32 -10.43
N LEU A 9 -19.85 17.35 -11.36
CA LEU A 9 -18.66 16.56 -11.72
C LEU A 9 -17.52 17.44 -12.24
N ALA A 10 -17.83 18.46 -13.05
CA ALA A 10 -16.85 19.42 -13.55
C ALA A 10 -16.20 20.20 -12.40
N THR A 11 -16.99 20.63 -11.42
CA THR A 11 -16.49 21.32 -10.22
C THR A 11 -15.60 20.40 -9.38
N ILE A 12 -16.01 19.14 -9.15
CA ILE A 12 -15.25 18.16 -8.36
C ILE A 12 -13.89 17.84 -9.01
N THR A 13 -13.88 17.69 -10.34
CA THR A 13 -12.70 17.25 -11.07
C THR A 13 -11.79 18.40 -11.51
N GLY A 14 -12.33 19.61 -11.61
CA GLY A 14 -11.70 20.76 -12.30
C GLY A 14 -11.70 20.61 -13.83
N GLY A 15 -12.55 19.75 -14.36
CA GLY A 15 -12.63 19.43 -15.79
C GLY A 15 -13.48 20.41 -16.60
N GLU A 16 -13.24 20.46 -17.91
CA GLU A 16 -14.04 21.23 -18.86
C GLU A 16 -15.22 20.40 -19.36
N LEU A 17 -16.41 21.00 -19.30
CA LEU A 17 -17.69 20.35 -19.58
C LEU A 17 -18.09 20.52 -21.04
N PHE A 18 -18.44 19.41 -21.71
CA PHE A 18 -19.02 19.40 -23.06
C PHE A 18 -20.31 18.58 -23.09
N GLY A 19 -21.42 19.22 -23.45
CA GLY A 19 -22.75 18.58 -23.51
C GLY A 19 -23.76 19.25 -22.59
N ASP A 20 -24.74 18.48 -22.11
CA ASP A 20 -25.80 18.96 -21.21
C ASP A 20 -25.29 19.04 -19.76
N PRO A 21 -25.18 20.24 -19.16
CA PRO A 21 -24.69 20.41 -17.79
C PRO A 21 -25.62 19.80 -16.73
N THR A 22 -26.88 19.56 -17.07
CA THR A 22 -27.89 18.99 -16.16
C THR A 22 -27.95 17.46 -16.21
N ALA A 23 -27.15 16.82 -17.08
CA ALA A 23 -27.11 15.37 -17.20
C ALA A 23 -26.75 14.72 -15.86
N LEU A 24 -27.60 13.80 -15.41
CA LEU A 24 -27.48 13.16 -14.10
C LEU A 24 -26.74 11.83 -14.17
N VAL A 25 -25.84 11.61 -13.22
CA VAL A 25 -25.20 10.33 -12.96
C VAL A 25 -25.41 9.90 -11.51
N SER A 26 -25.45 8.59 -11.29
CA SER A 26 -25.71 7.97 -9.98
C SER A 26 -24.68 6.91 -9.60
N ALA A 27 -23.86 6.47 -10.56
CA ALA A 27 -22.83 5.47 -10.33
C ALA A 27 -21.68 5.62 -11.32
N VAL A 28 -20.52 5.12 -10.92
CA VAL A 28 -19.37 4.94 -11.81
C VAL A 28 -19.38 3.53 -12.37
N ALA A 29 -19.12 3.37 -13.68
CA ALA A 29 -19.09 2.06 -14.32
C ALA A 29 -17.93 1.92 -15.32
N PRO A 30 -17.36 0.70 -15.49
CA PRO A 30 -16.43 0.42 -16.58
C PRO A 30 -17.04 0.70 -17.95
N MET A 31 -16.24 1.18 -18.90
CA MET A 31 -16.70 1.66 -20.21
C MET A 31 -17.52 0.63 -21.01
N ASP A 32 -17.19 -0.66 -20.90
CA ASP A 32 -17.88 -1.78 -21.56
C ASP A 32 -19.24 -2.12 -20.93
N LYS A 33 -19.47 -1.69 -19.68
CA LYS A 33 -20.70 -1.95 -18.91
C LYS A 33 -21.54 -0.71 -18.66
N ALA A 34 -20.97 0.48 -18.86
CA ALA A 34 -21.62 1.74 -18.58
C ALA A 34 -22.92 1.91 -19.38
N GLN A 35 -23.94 2.48 -18.74
CA GLN A 35 -25.28 2.70 -19.28
C GLN A 35 -25.70 4.15 -18.97
N LEU A 36 -26.89 4.51 -19.43
CA LEU A 36 -27.54 5.77 -19.04
C LEU A 36 -27.64 5.85 -17.50
N GLY A 37 -27.28 7.00 -16.94
CA GLY A 37 -27.16 7.26 -15.52
C GLY A 37 -25.77 6.95 -14.93
N HIS A 38 -24.82 6.44 -15.73
CA HIS A 38 -23.45 6.19 -15.29
C HIS A 38 -22.46 7.22 -15.84
N VAL A 39 -21.40 7.44 -15.07
CA VAL A 39 -20.15 8.07 -15.51
C VAL A 39 -19.08 7.00 -15.70
N THR A 40 -18.28 7.12 -16.76
CA THR A 40 -17.10 6.28 -17.02
C THR A 40 -15.89 7.17 -17.30
N PHE A 41 -14.71 6.57 -17.46
CA PHE A 41 -13.49 7.27 -17.83
C PHE A 41 -12.64 6.46 -18.81
N LEU A 42 -11.74 7.15 -19.52
CA LEU A 42 -10.73 6.55 -20.37
C LEU A 42 -9.34 7.00 -19.91
N SER A 43 -8.60 6.13 -19.21
CA SER A 43 -7.22 6.41 -18.81
C SER A 43 -6.18 5.86 -19.80
N ASN A 44 -6.46 4.72 -20.45
CA ASN A 44 -5.54 4.07 -21.38
C ASN A 44 -5.97 4.31 -22.85
N PRO A 45 -5.20 5.08 -23.64
CA PRO A 45 -5.55 5.43 -25.02
C PRO A 45 -5.76 4.24 -25.97
N LYS A 46 -5.27 3.03 -25.63
CA LYS A 46 -5.51 1.83 -26.44
C LYS A 46 -7.00 1.48 -26.58
N TYR A 47 -7.84 1.97 -25.66
CA TYR A 47 -9.28 1.73 -25.67
C TYR A 47 -10.10 2.86 -26.31
N SER A 48 -9.47 3.94 -26.83
CA SER A 48 -10.20 5.06 -27.43
C SER A 48 -11.15 4.65 -28.57
N LYS A 49 -10.80 3.59 -29.31
CA LYS A 49 -11.64 3.03 -30.39
C LYS A 49 -13.01 2.52 -29.92
N HIS A 50 -13.18 2.28 -28.62
CA HIS A 50 -14.43 1.81 -28.03
C HIS A 50 -15.32 2.95 -27.50
N LEU A 51 -14.85 4.21 -27.54
CA LEU A 51 -15.62 5.35 -27.05
C LEU A 51 -16.95 5.52 -27.80
N GLY A 52 -16.96 5.31 -29.12
CA GLY A 52 -18.16 5.46 -29.95
C GLY A 52 -19.28 4.48 -29.60
N ASP A 53 -18.95 3.32 -29.03
CA ASP A 53 -19.93 2.30 -28.61
C ASP A 53 -20.37 2.47 -27.15
N CYS A 54 -19.78 3.42 -26.41
CA CYS A 54 -20.05 3.60 -24.99
C CYS A 54 -21.42 4.21 -24.75
N LYS A 55 -22.18 3.64 -23.80
CA LYS A 55 -23.54 4.07 -23.45
C LYS A 55 -23.62 4.89 -22.17
N ALA A 56 -22.48 5.35 -21.64
CA ALA A 56 -22.45 6.19 -20.44
C ALA A 56 -23.11 7.56 -20.68
N THR A 57 -23.74 8.11 -19.64
CA THR A 57 -24.25 9.49 -19.67
C THR A 57 -23.12 10.51 -19.71
N VAL A 58 -22.00 10.24 -19.01
CA VAL A 58 -20.81 11.09 -18.98
C VAL A 58 -19.57 10.23 -19.19
N ILE A 59 -18.65 10.70 -20.04
CA ILE A 59 -17.34 10.07 -20.26
C ILE A 59 -16.23 11.07 -19.88
N MET A 60 -15.37 10.70 -18.93
CA MET A 60 -14.19 11.48 -18.55
C MET A 60 -13.00 11.10 -19.44
N VAL A 61 -12.44 12.06 -20.16
CA VAL A 61 -11.39 11.83 -21.17
C VAL A 61 -10.33 12.95 -21.16
N LYS A 62 -9.21 12.77 -21.87
CA LYS A 62 -8.32 13.90 -22.16
C LYS A 62 -8.83 14.66 -23.39
N ALA A 63 -8.30 15.87 -23.57
CA ALA A 63 -8.70 16.74 -24.68
C ALA A 63 -8.54 16.06 -26.06
N SER A 64 -7.53 15.22 -26.22
CA SER A 64 -7.25 14.47 -27.46
C SER A 64 -8.34 13.47 -27.84
N GLU A 65 -9.14 12.98 -26.90
CA GLU A 65 -10.20 12.01 -27.17
C GLU A 65 -11.62 12.60 -27.15
N ARG A 66 -11.76 13.92 -26.95
CA ARG A 66 -13.06 14.59 -26.88
C ARG A 66 -13.92 14.33 -28.13
N GLU A 67 -13.33 14.46 -29.32
CA GLU A 67 -14.05 14.32 -30.60
C GLU A 67 -14.56 12.88 -30.84
N LEU A 68 -14.06 11.91 -30.08
CA LEU A 68 -14.44 10.50 -30.17
C LEU A 68 -15.63 10.15 -29.27
N CYS A 69 -16.06 11.07 -28.40
CA CYS A 69 -17.12 10.83 -27.42
C CYS A 69 -18.50 11.00 -28.08
N PRO A 70 -19.40 9.99 -28.01
CA PRO A 70 -20.73 10.07 -28.60
C PRO A 70 -21.76 10.79 -27.71
N SER A 71 -21.41 11.08 -26.45
CA SER A 71 -22.29 11.65 -25.42
C SER A 71 -21.61 12.81 -24.67
N ASN A 72 -22.15 13.19 -23.51
CA ASN A 72 -21.55 14.24 -22.71
C ASN A 72 -20.12 13.85 -22.29
N ALA A 73 -19.19 14.78 -22.43
CA ALA A 73 -17.80 14.57 -22.11
C ALA A 73 -17.36 15.53 -21.00
N LEU A 74 -16.47 15.03 -20.15
CA LEU A 74 -15.77 15.82 -19.15
C LEU A 74 -14.27 15.72 -19.42
N VAL A 75 -13.69 16.78 -19.96
CA VAL A 75 -12.28 16.82 -20.32
C VAL A 75 -11.44 17.15 -19.09
N VAL A 76 -10.56 16.25 -18.71
CA VAL A 76 -9.73 16.33 -17.50
C VAL A 76 -8.26 16.07 -17.82
N ALA A 77 -7.36 16.59 -16.99
CA ALA A 77 -5.91 16.37 -17.17
C ALA A 77 -5.52 14.90 -16.99
N ASP A 78 -6.08 14.25 -15.98
CA ASP A 78 -5.89 12.83 -15.69
C ASP A 78 -7.25 12.15 -15.42
N PRO A 79 -7.77 11.38 -16.38
CA PRO A 79 -9.02 10.64 -16.23
C PRO A 79 -9.04 9.65 -15.07
N TYR A 80 -7.89 9.10 -14.65
CA TYR A 80 -7.83 8.16 -13.54
C TYR A 80 -7.91 8.87 -12.18
N VAL A 81 -7.30 10.05 -12.06
CA VAL A 81 -7.47 10.92 -10.88
C VAL A 81 -8.91 11.45 -10.80
N ALA A 82 -9.48 11.87 -11.93
CA ALA A 82 -10.87 12.31 -11.98
C ALA A 82 -11.84 11.17 -11.58
N PHE A 83 -11.58 9.95 -12.06
CA PHE A 83 -12.29 8.76 -11.61
C PHE A 83 -12.26 8.59 -10.10
N ALA A 84 -11.09 8.67 -9.46
CA ALA A 84 -10.96 8.53 -8.01
C ALA A 84 -11.83 9.57 -7.26
N LYS A 85 -11.79 10.84 -7.67
CA LYS A 85 -12.60 11.91 -7.05
C LYS A 85 -14.10 11.70 -7.23
N VAL A 86 -14.52 11.31 -8.44
CA VAL A 86 -15.94 11.07 -8.73
C VAL A 86 -16.46 9.82 -8.03
N ALA A 87 -15.64 8.77 -7.94
CA ALA A 87 -15.96 7.57 -7.18
C ALA A 87 -16.16 7.88 -5.69
N GLN A 88 -15.34 8.75 -5.09
CA GLN A 88 -15.54 9.24 -3.72
C GLN A 88 -16.84 10.03 -3.57
N ALA A 89 -17.18 10.91 -4.52
CA ALA A 89 -18.39 11.71 -4.45
C ALA A 89 -19.68 10.89 -4.63
N LEU A 90 -19.60 9.75 -5.32
CA LEU A 90 -20.69 8.79 -5.52
C LEU A 90 -20.57 7.57 -4.59
N ASP A 91 -19.70 7.63 -3.57
CA ASP A 91 -19.44 6.48 -2.71
C ASP A 91 -20.72 6.06 -1.96
N SER A 92 -21.01 4.77 -2.04
CA SER A 92 -22.15 4.13 -1.37
C SER A 92 -21.70 3.20 -0.24
N THR A 93 -20.40 3.17 0.03
CA THR A 93 -19.81 2.40 1.12
C THR A 93 -20.44 2.83 2.45
N PRO A 94 -21.00 1.89 3.24
CA PRO A 94 -21.60 2.23 4.51
C PRO A 94 -20.54 2.69 5.51
N SER A 95 -20.96 3.47 6.50
CA SER A 95 -20.09 3.79 7.64
C SER A 95 -19.88 2.56 8.52
N PRO A 96 -18.68 2.36 9.13
CA PRO A 96 -18.45 1.26 10.07
C PRO A 96 -19.38 1.26 11.30
N ALA A 97 -19.87 2.43 11.70
CA ALA A 97 -20.81 2.61 12.80
C ALA A 97 -21.62 3.92 12.64
N HIS A 98 -22.74 4.00 13.37
CA HIS A 98 -23.56 5.20 13.51
C HIS A 98 -23.94 5.42 14.98
N GLY A 99 -23.54 6.56 15.55
CA GLY A 99 -23.72 6.84 16.97
C GLY A 99 -22.96 5.85 17.85
N ILE A 100 -23.26 5.83 19.15
CA ILE A 100 -22.65 4.89 20.11
C ILE A 100 -23.63 3.74 20.35
N ALA A 101 -23.20 2.52 20.02
CA ALA A 101 -24.00 1.33 20.23
C ALA A 101 -24.19 1.04 21.74
N PRO A 102 -25.39 0.65 22.20
CA PRO A 102 -25.63 0.34 23.63
C PRO A 102 -24.76 -0.78 24.20
N SER A 103 -24.21 -1.65 23.36
CA SER A 103 -23.34 -2.75 23.77
C SER A 103 -21.83 -2.41 23.72
N ALA A 104 -21.47 -1.18 23.35
CA ALA A 104 -20.09 -0.73 23.43
C ALA A 104 -19.68 -0.54 24.90
N VAL A 105 -18.47 -0.97 25.24
CA VAL A 105 -17.90 -0.81 26.59
C VAL A 105 -16.86 0.30 26.52
N ILE A 106 -17.13 1.41 27.20
CA ILE A 106 -16.30 2.62 27.15
C ILE A 106 -15.90 2.97 28.58
N ALA A 107 -14.59 3.11 28.82
CA ALA A 107 -14.08 3.57 30.11
C ALA A 107 -14.58 4.99 30.44
N GLU A 108 -14.87 5.25 31.72
CA GLU A 108 -15.44 6.53 32.19
C GLU A 108 -14.54 7.75 31.93
N ASP A 109 -13.22 7.55 31.88
CA ASP A 109 -12.22 8.59 31.66
C ASP A 109 -11.80 8.74 30.19
N ALA A 110 -12.42 7.99 29.27
CA ALA A 110 -12.19 8.15 27.84
C ALA A 110 -12.74 9.50 27.35
N LYS A 111 -11.98 10.17 26.47
CA LYS A 111 -12.36 11.47 25.90
C LYS A 111 -12.80 11.28 24.46
N LEU A 112 -14.04 11.67 24.18
CA LEU A 112 -14.65 11.56 22.86
C LEU A 112 -14.88 12.96 22.29
N GLY A 113 -14.45 13.19 21.06
CA GLY A 113 -14.77 14.39 20.30
C GLY A 113 -16.23 14.47 19.87
N HIS A 114 -16.52 15.43 19.01
CA HIS A 114 -17.84 15.61 18.43
C HIS A 114 -18.15 14.54 17.37
N ASN A 115 -19.41 14.12 17.28
CA ASN A 115 -19.91 13.19 16.26
C ASN A 115 -19.18 11.82 16.19
N VAL A 116 -18.55 11.39 17.29
CA VAL A 116 -17.91 10.08 17.36
C VAL A 116 -18.96 8.96 17.27
N SER A 117 -18.67 7.94 16.47
CA SER A 117 -19.50 6.74 16.33
C SER A 117 -18.73 5.50 16.77
N ILE A 118 -19.34 4.65 17.59
CA ILE A 118 -18.73 3.46 18.17
C ILE A 118 -19.69 2.28 17.98
N GLY A 119 -19.23 1.27 17.23
CA GLY A 119 -20.00 0.10 16.86
C GLY A 119 -20.25 -0.88 18.00
N ALA A 120 -21.14 -1.83 17.74
CA ALA A 120 -21.54 -2.84 18.72
C ALA A 120 -20.33 -3.64 19.25
N ASN A 121 -20.31 -3.85 20.57
CA ASN A 121 -19.30 -4.65 21.27
C ASN A 121 -17.85 -4.15 21.10
N ALA A 122 -17.65 -2.90 20.66
CA ALA A 122 -16.34 -2.28 20.72
C ALA A 122 -15.95 -2.00 22.18
N VAL A 123 -14.66 -2.08 22.47
CA VAL A 123 -14.09 -1.82 23.81
C VAL A 123 -13.11 -0.67 23.73
N ILE A 124 -13.39 0.39 24.48
CA ILE A 124 -12.57 1.60 24.58
C ILE A 124 -12.00 1.68 26.01
N GLU A 125 -10.69 1.51 26.12
CA GLU A 125 -9.99 1.48 27.41
C GLU A 125 -9.75 2.87 28.02
N SER A 126 -9.27 2.86 29.27
CA SER A 126 -9.04 4.07 30.05
C SER A 126 -8.00 5.01 29.43
N GLY A 127 -8.30 6.31 29.52
CA GLY A 127 -7.45 7.40 29.01
C GLY A 127 -7.38 7.51 27.49
N VAL A 128 -8.17 6.73 26.74
CA VAL A 128 -8.28 6.84 25.27
C VAL A 128 -8.82 8.20 24.86
N GLN A 129 -8.33 8.72 23.74
CA GLN A 129 -8.77 10.00 23.17
C GLN A 129 -9.12 9.80 21.70
N LEU A 130 -10.38 10.04 21.35
CA LEU A 130 -10.90 9.99 19.99
C LEU A 130 -11.23 11.42 19.55
N GLY A 131 -10.68 11.83 18.41
CA GLY A 131 -10.97 13.12 17.77
C GLY A 131 -12.40 13.24 17.24
N ASP A 132 -12.66 14.37 16.59
CA ASP A 132 -13.96 14.66 15.99
C ASP A 132 -14.24 13.73 14.80
N ASN A 133 -15.49 13.30 14.65
CA ASN A 133 -15.97 12.43 13.57
C ASN A 133 -15.25 11.06 13.46
N VAL A 134 -14.51 10.63 14.50
CA VAL A 134 -13.92 9.30 14.54
C VAL A 134 -15.01 8.23 14.50
N VAL A 135 -14.78 7.17 13.71
CA VAL A 135 -15.69 6.02 13.61
C VAL A 135 -14.96 4.74 13.96
N ILE A 136 -15.42 4.09 15.03
CA ILE A 136 -14.90 2.79 15.49
C ILE A 136 -15.91 1.71 15.12
N GLY A 137 -15.51 0.76 14.26
CA GLY A 137 -16.35 -0.36 13.86
C GLY A 137 -16.67 -1.34 14.99
N ALA A 138 -17.64 -2.22 14.75
CA ALA A 138 -18.03 -3.25 15.71
C ALA A 138 -16.87 -4.18 16.10
N GLY A 139 -16.83 -4.60 17.37
CA GLY A 139 -15.83 -5.54 17.89
C GLY A 139 -14.38 -5.03 17.93
N CYS A 140 -14.14 -3.74 17.68
CA CYS A 140 -12.80 -3.17 17.85
C CYS A 140 -12.36 -3.15 19.31
N PHE A 141 -11.05 -3.22 19.53
CA PHE A 141 -10.43 -2.97 20.83
C PHE A 141 -9.46 -1.79 20.72
N ILE A 142 -9.65 -0.77 21.55
CA ILE A 142 -8.78 0.40 21.63
C ILE A 142 -8.14 0.45 23.01
N GLY A 143 -6.83 0.19 23.07
CA GLY A 143 -6.07 0.03 24.30
C GLY A 143 -5.80 1.34 25.05
N LYS A 144 -5.41 1.21 26.32
CA LYS A 144 -5.24 2.33 27.26
C LYS A 144 -4.39 3.45 26.68
N GLN A 145 -4.82 4.70 26.88
CA GLN A 145 -4.09 5.90 26.46
C GLN A 145 -3.80 6.00 24.94
N ALA A 146 -4.46 5.20 24.10
CA ALA A 146 -4.37 5.38 22.65
C ALA A 146 -5.05 6.68 22.21
N ARG A 147 -4.56 7.25 21.10
CA ARG A 147 -5.04 8.52 20.54
C ARG A 147 -5.33 8.36 19.06
N LEU A 148 -6.54 8.69 18.63
CA LEU A 148 -6.94 8.69 17.23
C LEU A 148 -7.37 10.12 16.84
N GLY A 149 -6.78 10.67 15.79
CA GLY A 149 -7.09 11.98 15.25
C GLY A 149 -8.43 12.04 14.52
N ASP A 150 -8.79 13.24 14.08
CA ASP A 150 -10.11 13.54 13.53
C ASP A 150 -10.40 12.73 12.25
N ASN A 151 -11.67 12.43 12.00
CA ASN A 151 -12.17 11.73 10.82
C ASN A 151 -11.58 10.31 10.59
N THR A 152 -10.76 9.79 11.51
CA THR A 152 -10.17 8.46 11.40
C THR A 152 -11.22 7.38 11.57
N LYS A 153 -11.19 6.38 10.68
CA LYS A 153 -12.16 5.29 10.63
C LYS A 153 -11.47 3.95 10.78
N LEU A 154 -11.98 3.15 11.72
CA LEU A 154 -11.63 1.74 11.85
C LEU A 154 -12.82 0.89 11.40
N TRP A 155 -12.57 -0.07 10.51
CA TRP A 155 -13.52 -1.13 10.23
C TRP A 155 -13.60 -2.12 11.40
N ALA A 156 -14.51 -3.08 11.30
CA ALA A 156 -14.79 -4.02 12.38
C ALA A 156 -13.55 -4.85 12.77
N ASN A 157 -13.47 -5.24 14.05
CA ASN A 157 -12.46 -6.15 14.57
C ASN A 157 -11.00 -5.67 14.36
N VAL A 158 -10.75 -4.37 14.48
CA VAL A 158 -9.40 -3.81 14.55
C VAL A 158 -8.92 -3.80 16.01
N THR A 159 -7.66 -4.16 16.24
CA THR A 159 -7.04 -4.14 17.58
C THR A 159 -5.94 -3.10 17.63
N ILE A 160 -6.14 -2.06 18.44
CA ILE A 160 -5.16 -1.03 18.74
C ILE A 160 -4.66 -1.25 20.18
N TYR A 161 -3.37 -1.44 20.36
CA TYR A 161 -2.75 -1.59 21.68
C TYR A 161 -2.62 -0.24 22.40
N HIS A 162 -2.15 -0.29 23.63
CA HIS A 162 -2.00 0.88 24.49
C HIS A 162 -0.97 1.89 23.93
N LYS A 163 -1.23 3.19 24.20
CA LYS A 163 -0.37 4.34 23.83
C LYS A 163 -0.10 4.52 22.32
N VAL A 164 -0.77 3.77 21.45
CA VAL A 164 -0.67 3.97 20.00
C VAL A 164 -1.27 5.34 19.64
N GLU A 165 -0.58 6.08 18.78
CA GLU A 165 -1.04 7.37 18.26
C GLU A 165 -1.28 7.25 16.75
N ILE A 166 -2.47 7.61 16.31
CA ILE A 166 -2.90 7.63 14.91
C ILE A 166 -3.40 9.04 14.59
N GLY A 167 -2.93 9.60 13.48
CA GLY A 167 -3.32 10.91 12.99
C GLY A 167 -4.77 10.98 12.49
N SER A 168 -5.03 12.01 11.70
CA SER A 168 -6.35 12.33 11.16
C SER A 168 -6.56 11.72 9.77
N ASP A 169 -7.82 11.57 9.38
CA ASP A 169 -8.23 11.07 8.06
C ASP A 169 -7.64 9.69 7.71
N CYS A 170 -7.37 8.85 8.72
CA CYS A 170 -6.82 7.50 8.51
C CYS A 170 -7.94 6.47 8.29
N LEU A 171 -7.63 5.40 7.58
CA LEU A 171 -8.53 4.27 7.35
C LEU A 171 -7.84 2.95 7.66
N ILE A 172 -8.41 2.16 8.58
CA ILE A 172 -7.84 0.87 8.97
C ILE A 172 -8.86 -0.24 8.77
N GLN A 173 -8.47 -1.25 8.00
CA GLN A 173 -9.32 -2.37 7.61
C GLN A 173 -9.33 -3.50 8.67
N SER A 174 -10.35 -4.36 8.57
CA SER A 174 -10.63 -5.39 9.57
C SER A 174 -9.49 -6.36 9.85
N GLY A 175 -9.39 -6.83 11.09
CA GLY A 175 -8.41 -7.84 11.52
C GLY A 175 -6.98 -7.31 11.71
N THR A 176 -6.75 -6.02 11.45
CA THR A 176 -5.45 -5.39 11.64
C THR A 176 -5.13 -5.19 13.13
N VAL A 177 -3.86 -5.39 13.46
CA VAL A 177 -3.32 -5.27 14.82
C VAL A 177 -2.19 -4.25 14.84
N ILE A 178 -2.31 -3.24 15.70
CA ILE A 178 -1.33 -2.15 15.80
C ILE A 178 -0.85 -2.04 17.25
N GLY A 179 0.46 -2.12 17.42
CA GLY A 179 1.16 -1.97 18.69
C GLY A 179 1.34 -3.26 19.51
N ALA A 180 1.29 -4.42 18.86
CA ALA A 180 1.69 -5.68 19.49
C ALA A 180 3.18 -5.67 19.87
N ASP A 181 3.60 -6.58 20.74
CA ASP A 181 5.02 -6.74 21.07
C ASP A 181 5.81 -7.25 19.84
N GLY A 182 6.87 -6.54 19.48
CA GLY A 182 7.88 -7.04 18.55
C GLY A 182 8.67 -8.25 19.06
N PHE A 183 9.47 -8.84 18.17
CA PHE A 183 10.27 -10.03 18.42
C PHE A 183 11.57 -9.77 19.21
N GLY A 184 11.45 -9.19 20.41
CA GLY A 184 12.59 -8.89 21.29
C GLY A 184 12.87 -9.98 22.31
N TYR A 185 13.94 -10.76 22.11
CA TYR A 185 14.41 -11.79 23.05
C TYR A 185 15.94 -11.80 23.15
N ALA A 186 16.47 -11.96 24.36
CA ALA A 186 17.87 -12.30 24.59
C ALA A 186 18.02 -13.83 24.72
N ASN A 187 19.14 -14.39 24.28
CA ASN A 187 19.43 -15.81 24.47
C ASN A 187 20.36 -16.01 25.66
N GLU A 188 19.91 -16.75 26.67
CA GLU A 188 20.77 -17.24 27.74
C GLU A 188 20.86 -18.76 27.64
N ARG A 189 21.95 -19.27 27.08
CA ARG A 189 22.26 -20.73 27.02
C ARG A 189 21.14 -21.56 26.36
N GLY A 190 20.51 -21.04 25.32
CA GLY A 190 19.43 -21.70 24.59
C GLY A 190 18.01 -21.35 25.09
N GLU A 191 17.89 -20.64 26.21
CA GLU A 191 16.61 -20.13 26.70
C GLU A 191 16.37 -18.69 26.22
N TRP A 192 15.16 -18.41 25.74
CA TRP A 192 14.77 -17.08 25.27
C TRP A 192 14.16 -16.27 26.41
N ILE A 193 14.84 -15.19 26.78
CA ILE A 193 14.39 -14.25 27.81
C ILE A 193 13.68 -13.10 27.11
N LYS A 194 12.38 -12.92 27.41
CA LYS A 194 11.56 -11.87 26.81
C LYS A 194 12.09 -10.48 27.19
N ILE A 195 12.28 -9.63 26.19
CA ILE A 195 12.56 -8.21 26.36
C ILE A 195 11.24 -7.45 26.25
N PRO A 196 10.76 -6.78 27.31
CA PRO A 196 9.58 -5.93 27.24
C PRO A 196 9.71 -4.87 26.14
N GLN A 197 8.66 -4.70 25.33
CA GLN A 197 8.61 -3.71 24.26
C GLN A 197 7.90 -2.45 24.79
N LEU A 198 8.69 -1.45 25.14
CA LEU A 198 8.26 -0.28 25.92
C LEU A 198 7.95 0.94 25.05
N GLY A 199 8.39 0.93 23.80
CA GLY A 199 8.00 1.93 22.81
C GLY A 199 6.54 1.77 22.35
N SER A 200 6.14 2.61 21.43
CA SER A 200 4.79 2.65 20.86
C SER A 200 4.80 2.54 19.33
N VAL A 201 3.66 2.87 18.72
CA VAL A 201 3.48 3.10 17.28
C VAL A 201 2.93 4.50 17.09
N ARG A 202 3.53 5.25 16.16
CA ARG A 202 3.05 6.56 15.70
C ARG A 202 2.71 6.48 14.22
N ILE A 203 1.46 6.77 13.88
CA ILE A 203 0.93 6.81 12.53
C ILE A 203 0.51 8.25 12.25
N GLY A 204 1.00 8.82 11.14
CA GLY A 204 0.68 10.17 10.67
C GLY A 204 -0.74 10.30 10.11
N ASP A 205 -0.97 11.37 9.38
CA ASP A 205 -2.27 11.68 8.77
C ASP A 205 -2.47 10.98 7.42
N ARG A 206 -3.73 10.72 7.03
CA ARG A 206 -4.11 10.17 5.71
C ARG A 206 -3.45 8.84 5.40
N VAL A 207 -3.24 8.01 6.42
CA VAL A 207 -2.66 6.67 6.28
C VAL A 207 -3.77 5.65 6.08
N GLU A 208 -3.61 4.78 5.08
CA GLU A 208 -4.50 3.63 4.87
C GLU A 208 -3.78 2.32 5.17
N ILE A 209 -4.40 1.47 5.98
CA ILE A 209 -3.86 0.16 6.37
C ILE A 209 -4.88 -0.93 6.03
N GLY A 210 -4.47 -1.86 5.18
CA GLY A 210 -5.23 -3.01 4.71
C GLY A 210 -5.49 -4.04 5.80
N ALA A 211 -6.28 -5.06 5.44
CA ALA A 211 -6.82 -6.05 6.36
C ALA A 211 -5.74 -7.04 6.82
N CYS A 212 -5.87 -7.50 8.07
CA CYS A 212 -4.97 -8.46 8.70
C CYS A 212 -3.48 -8.08 8.62
N THR A 213 -3.18 -6.78 8.61
CA THR A 213 -1.81 -6.27 8.71
C THR A 213 -1.42 -6.14 10.18
N THR A 214 -0.15 -6.40 10.47
CA THR A 214 0.42 -6.34 11.83
C THR A 214 1.53 -5.29 11.87
N ILE A 215 1.41 -4.34 12.80
CA ILE A 215 2.41 -3.31 13.04
C ILE A 215 2.86 -3.41 14.50
N ASP A 216 4.07 -3.90 14.72
CA ASP A 216 4.63 -4.06 16.05
C ASP A 216 5.04 -2.70 16.62
N ARG A 217 4.90 -2.54 17.93
CA ARG A 217 5.46 -1.40 18.64
C ARG A 217 6.97 -1.49 18.71
N GLY A 218 7.63 -0.34 18.85
CA GLY A 218 9.07 -0.34 19.00
C GLY A 218 9.53 -0.81 20.38
N ALA A 219 10.80 -1.21 20.46
CA ALA A 219 11.38 -1.76 21.69
C ALA A 219 11.54 -0.69 22.78
N LEU A 220 12.08 0.48 22.42
CA LEU A 220 12.30 1.63 23.30
C LEU A 220 11.77 2.91 22.65
N ASP A 221 12.24 3.20 21.44
CA ASP A 221 11.64 4.18 20.54
C ASP A 221 10.42 3.59 19.82
N ASP A 222 9.70 4.41 19.08
CA ASP A 222 8.48 4.00 18.37
C ASP A 222 8.75 3.39 16.99
N THR A 223 7.82 2.56 16.53
CA THR A 223 7.61 2.31 15.10
C THR A 223 6.86 3.50 14.50
N VAL A 224 7.28 3.99 13.33
CA VAL A 224 6.77 5.25 12.75
C VAL A 224 6.29 5.03 11.32
N ILE A 225 5.05 5.42 11.05
CA ILE A 225 4.46 5.52 9.72
C ILE A 225 4.16 6.99 9.46
N GLU A 226 4.87 7.63 8.52
CA GLU A 226 4.61 9.03 8.16
C GLU A 226 3.29 9.18 7.37
N ASP A 227 2.89 10.43 7.17
CA ASP A 227 1.64 10.75 6.47
C ASP A 227 1.55 10.16 5.06
N ASN A 228 0.31 9.96 4.61
CA ASN A 228 -0.03 9.57 3.24
C ASN A 228 0.59 8.24 2.79
N VAL A 229 1.00 7.40 3.74
CA VAL A 229 1.47 6.03 3.48
C VAL A 229 0.25 5.12 3.25
N ILE A 230 0.36 4.24 2.26
CA ILE A 230 -0.66 3.22 1.99
C ILE A 230 -0.04 1.83 2.12
N ILE A 231 -0.66 1.01 2.96
CA ILE A 231 -0.22 -0.33 3.34
C ILE A 231 -1.36 -1.28 2.99
N ASP A 232 -1.10 -2.25 2.12
CA ASP A 232 -2.10 -3.24 1.69
C ASP A 232 -2.34 -4.33 2.77
N ASN A 233 -2.96 -5.44 2.39
CA ASN A 233 -3.35 -6.51 3.28
C ASN A 233 -2.17 -7.43 3.65
N GLN A 234 -2.23 -8.00 4.85
CA GLN A 234 -1.32 -9.06 5.32
C GLN A 234 0.17 -8.65 5.31
N LEU A 235 0.47 -7.39 5.61
CA LEU A 235 1.85 -6.98 5.84
C LEU A 235 2.29 -7.28 7.27
N GLN A 236 3.57 -7.55 7.44
CA GLN A 236 4.25 -7.55 8.74
C GLN A 236 5.23 -6.38 8.79
N ILE A 237 4.99 -5.45 9.72
CA ILE A 237 5.87 -4.32 10.03
C ILE A 237 6.43 -4.55 11.42
N ALA A 238 7.69 -4.95 11.52
CA ALA A 238 8.34 -5.23 12.79
C ALA A 238 8.67 -3.97 13.60
N HIS A 239 9.13 -4.18 14.83
CA HIS A 239 9.47 -3.13 15.77
C HIS A 239 10.50 -2.13 15.22
N ASN A 240 10.31 -0.84 15.54
CA ASN A 240 11.22 0.27 15.19
C ASN A 240 11.39 0.51 13.68
N VAL A 241 10.52 -0.07 12.85
CA VAL A 241 10.47 0.28 11.43
C VAL A 241 10.02 1.74 11.28
N HIS A 242 10.59 2.44 10.30
CA HIS A 242 10.17 3.76 9.88
C HIS A 242 9.82 3.75 8.40
N ILE A 243 8.60 4.17 8.05
CA ILE A 243 8.14 4.32 6.66
C ILE A 243 7.87 5.78 6.37
N GLY A 244 8.58 6.34 5.40
CA GLY A 244 8.51 7.74 5.00
C GLY A 244 7.28 8.10 4.16
N TYR A 245 6.99 9.39 4.13
CA TYR A 245 5.82 10.01 3.51
C TYR A 245 5.50 9.46 2.11
N GLY A 246 4.21 9.19 1.88
CA GLY A 246 3.72 8.89 0.52
C GLY A 246 4.21 7.57 -0.07
N SER A 247 4.81 6.69 0.73
CA SER A 247 5.24 5.37 0.30
C SER A 247 4.05 4.40 0.22
N ALA A 248 4.09 3.49 -0.76
CA ALA A 248 3.07 2.49 -1.02
C ALA A 248 3.65 1.08 -0.88
N LEU A 249 2.99 0.23 -0.09
CA LEU A 249 3.44 -1.13 0.19
C LEU A 249 2.34 -2.14 -0.13
N ALA A 250 2.62 -3.03 -1.09
CA ALA A 250 1.66 -4.03 -1.56
C ALA A 250 1.66 -5.30 -0.69
N GLY A 251 0.58 -6.08 -0.84
CA GLY A 251 0.20 -7.14 0.11
C GLY A 251 1.24 -8.23 0.33
N GLY A 252 1.24 -8.79 1.54
CA GLY A 252 2.14 -9.88 1.93
C GLY A 252 3.61 -9.49 2.11
N THR A 253 3.93 -8.19 2.10
CA THR A 253 5.30 -7.71 2.33
C THR A 253 5.70 -7.86 3.79
N ILE A 254 6.93 -8.31 4.03
CA ILE A 254 7.50 -8.52 5.37
C ILE A 254 8.69 -7.60 5.55
N ILE A 255 8.66 -6.78 6.61
CA ILE A 255 9.73 -5.83 6.95
C ILE A 255 10.25 -6.17 8.34
N ALA A 256 11.53 -6.52 8.42
CA ALA A 256 12.20 -6.81 9.67
C ALA A 256 12.59 -5.52 10.45
N GLY A 257 12.89 -5.69 11.73
CA GLY A 257 12.98 -4.61 12.70
C GLY A 257 14.07 -3.57 12.39
N SER A 258 13.85 -2.34 12.85
CA SER A 258 14.76 -1.20 12.71
C SER A 258 15.09 -0.77 11.27
N THR A 259 14.29 -1.20 10.29
CA THR A 259 14.46 -0.78 8.88
C THR A 259 13.83 0.58 8.62
N ARG A 260 14.51 1.39 7.81
CA ARG A 260 14.04 2.72 7.38
C ARG A 260 13.76 2.72 5.89
N ILE A 261 12.51 2.97 5.52
CA ILE A 261 12.06 3.15 4.14
C ILE A 261 11.84 4.65 3.92
N GLY A 262 12.49 5.21 2.91
CA GLY A 262 12.36 6.61 2.53
C GLY A 262 10.98 6.98 2.00
N LYS A 263 10.87 8.20 1.51
CA LYS A 263 9.63 8.80 0.99
C LYS A 263 9.35 8.33 -0.44
N TYR A 264 8.07 8.28 -0.81
CA TYR A 264 7.62 7.97 -2.17
C TYR A 264 8.14 6.63 -2.72
N CYS A 265 8.42 5.66 -1.85
CA CYS A 265 8.83 4.33 -2.26
C CYS A 265 7.62 3.50 -2.71
N ILE A 266 7.86 2.55 -3.62
CA ILE A 266 6.85 1.58 -4.06
C ILE A 266 7.39 0.19 -3.79
N ILE A 267 6.81 -0.51 -2.83
CA ILE A 267 7.23 -1.86 -2.45
C ILE A 267 6.23 -2.87 -3.01
N GLY A 268 6.69 -3.64 -4.00
CA GLY A 268 5.91 -4.68 -4.67
C GLY A 268 5.52 -5.80 -3.72
N GLY A 269 4.38 -6.45 -4.02
CA GLY A 269 3.79 -7.44 -3.13
C GLY A 269 4.70 -8.64 -2.88
N ALA A 270 4.54 -9.26 -1.71
CA ALA A 270 5.33 -10.38 -1.23
C ALA A 270 6.85 -10.11 -1.17
N SER A 271 7.27 -8.85 -1.06
CA SER A 271 8.68 -8.53 -0.83
C SER A 271 9.09 -8.87 0.59
N VAL A 272 10.37 -9.21 0.77
CA VAL A 272 10.97 -9.49 2.08
C VAL A 272 12.16 -8.54 2.25
N ILE A 273 12.09 -7.70 3.28
CA ILE A 273 13.06 -6.66 3.57
C ILE A 273 13.75 -6.99 4.89
N ASN A 274 15.09 -7.09 4.85
CA ASN A 274 15.91 -7.38 6.01
C ASN A 274 15.84 -6.27 7.07
N GLY A 275 16.32 -6.55 8.28
CA GLY A 275 16.35 -5.61 9.40
C GLY A 275 17.59 -4.72 9.37
N HIS A 276 17.54 -3.60 10.08
CA HIS A 276 18.67 -2.67 10.25
C HIS A 276 19.28 -2.17 8.93
N ILE A 277 18.44 -1.94 7.92
CA ILE A 277 18.86 -1.37 6.63
C ILE A 277 18.06 -0.10 6.31
N GLU A 278 18.59 0.67 5.37
CA GLU A 278 17.98 1.92 4.90
C GLU A 278 17.69 1.83 3.40
N ILE A 279 16.52 2.31 2.99
CA ILE A 279 16.09 2.38 1.60
C ILE A 279 15.85 3.86 1.28
N ALA A 280 16.57 4.39 0.30
CA ALA A 280 16.49 5.78 -0.14
C ALA A 280 15.11 6.14 -0.72
N ASP A 281 14.85 7.44 -0.80
CA ASP A 281 13.61 8.00 -1.34
C ASP A 281 13.38 7.61 -2.81
N GLY A 282 12.12 7.36 -3.17
CA GLY A 282 11.69 7.09 -4.53
C GLY A 282 12.10 5.72 -5.09
N VAL A 283 12.54 4.79 -4.23
CA VAL A 283 12.89 3.43 -4.62
C VAL A 283 11.65 2.60 -4.94
N THR A 284 11.71 1.86 -6.04
CA THR A 284 10.72 0.85 -6.40
C THR A 284 11.32 -0.54 -6.28
N ILE A 285 10.70 -1.41 -5.49
CA ILE A 285 11.03 -2.83 -5.40
C ILE A 285 9.93 -3.60 -6.13
N THR A 286 10.29 -4.43 -7.12
CA THR A 286 9.30 -5.25 -7.83
C THR A 286 8.79 -6.40 -6.98
N GLY A 287 7.70 -7.05 -7.42
CA GLY A 287 7.07 -8.14 -6.66
C GLY A 287 8.04 -9.28 -6.32
N MET A 288 7.92 -9.81 -5.11
CA MET A 288 8.82 -10.83 -4.53
C MET A 288 10.28 -10.38 -4.44
N GLY A 289 10.53 -9.08 -4.22
CA GLY A 289 11.86 -8.55 -3.97
C GLY A 289 12.45 -9.04 -2.64
N MET A 290 13.67 -9.58 -2.66
CA MET A 290 14.42 -9.97 -1.46
C MET A 290 15.54 -8.96 -1.19
N VAL A 291 15.29 -8.02 -0.28
CA VAL A 291 16.20 -6.90 0.01
C VAL A 291 17.06 -7.23 1.21
N MET A 292 18.32 -7.56 0.95
CA MET A 292 19.27 -8.03 1.97
C MET A 292 20.23 -6.95 2.47
N ARG A 293 20.28 -5.80 1.80
CA ARG A 293 21.22 -4.69 2.06
C ARG A 293 20.52 -3.36 1.84
N SER A 294 21.07 -2.29 2.40
CA SER A 294 20.61 -0.93 2.15
C SER A 294 20.64 -0.58 0.66
N ILE A 295 19.73 0.29 0.24
CA ILE A 295 19.62 0.82 -1.11
C ILE A 295 19.80 2.33 -1.02
N GLU A 296 20.94 2.84 -1.49
CA GLU A 296 21.32 4.25 -1.37
C GLU A 296 20.81 5.12 -2.53
N GLU A 297 20.47 4.49 -3.66
CA GLU A 297 20.11 5.19 -4.89
C GLU A 297 18.65 4.98 -5.24
N LYS A 298 18.01 6.04 -5.73
CA LYS A 298 16.69 5.96 -6.34
C LYS A 298 16.74 5.06 -7.58
N GLY A 299 15.81 4.13 -7.69
CA GLY A 299 15.74 3.27 -8.87
C GLY A 299 14.69 2.17 -8.74
N MET A 300 14.66 1.30 -9.75
CA MET A 300 13.86 0.08 -9.72
C MET A 300 14.77 -1.12 -9.47
N TYR A 301 14.45 -1.90 -8.44
CA TYR A 301 15.22 -3.06 -7.99
C TYR A 301 14.35 -4.31 -8.09
N SER A 302 14.95 -5.44 -8.46
CA SER A 302 14.26 -6.71 -8.68
C SER A 302 15.11 -7.89 -8.22
N SER A 303 14.45 -8.99 -7.86
CA SER A 303 15.10 -10.27 -7.59
C SER A 303 14.22 -11.44 -8.01
N GLY A 304 14.80 -12.64 -8.05
CA GLY A 304 14.08 -13.87 -8.35
C GLY A 304 14.18 -14.30 -9.80
N ILE A 305 13.88 -15.59 -10.04
CA ILE A 305 13.84 -16.18 -11.37
C ILE A 305 12.36 -16.39 -11.71
N PRO A 306 11.85 -15.87 -12.84
CA PRO A 306 10.45 -16.04 -13.23
C PRO A 306 10.04 -17.50 -13.42
N LEU A 307 8.73 -17.73 -13.48
CA LEU A 307 8.15 -19.05 -13.65
C LEU A 307 8.62 -19.70 -14.96
N GLN A 308 8.95 -20.99 -14.89
CA GLN A 308 9.25 -21.84 -16.04
C GLN A 308 8.42 -23.12 -15.94
N THR A 309 8.31 -23.89 -17.04
CA THR A 309 7.74 -25.24 -16.93
C THR A 309 8.57 -26.08 -15.96
N ASN A 310 7.96 -27.02 -15.23
CA ASN A 310 8.67 -27.75 -14.17
C ASN A 310 9.94 -28.46 -14.66
N LYS A 311 9.90 -29.04 -15.87
CA LYS A 311 11.03 -29.73 -16.49
C LYS A 311 12.19 -28.78 -16.79
N GLU A 312 11.89 -27.56 -17.23
CA GLU A 312 12.89 -26.52 -17.49
C GLU A 312 13.45 -25.97 -16.18
N TRP A 313 12.57 -25.64 -15.24
CA TRP A 313 12.96 -25.13 -13.92
C TRP A 313 13.95 -26.05 -13.19
N ARG A 314 13.69 -27.37 -13.17
CA ARG A 314 14.60 -28.35 -12.56
C ARG A 314 16.00 -28.31 -13.19
N LYS A 315 16.08 -28.12 -14.51
CA LYS A 315 17.36 -28.00 -15.21
C LYS A 315 18.06 -26.69 -14.89
N THR A 316 17.32 -25.58 -14.86
CA THR A 316 17.85 -24.26 -14.48
C THR A 316 18.41 -24.30 -13.05
N ALA A 317 17.62 -24.78 -12.09
CA ALA A 317 18.03 -24.88 -10.68
C ALA A 317 19.29 -25.75 -10.50
N ALA A 318 19.34 -26.92 -11.13
CA ALA A 318 20.51 -27.80 -11.07
C ALA A 318 21.79 -27.14 -11.63
N ARG A 319 21.67 -26.28 -12.66
CA ARG A 319 22.80 -25.52 -13.21
C ARG A 319 23.25 -24.41 -12.28
N VAL A 320 22.32 -23.68 -11.66
CA VAL A 320 22.63 -22.63 -10.68
C VAL A 320 23.42 -23.22 -9.50
N HIS A 321 23.05 -24.40 -9.00
CA HIS A 321 23.81 -25.09 -7.94
C HIS A 321 25.25 -25.49 -8.36
N ARG A 322 25.54 -25.56 -9.66
CA ARG A 322 26.87 -25.91 -10.20
C ARG A 322 27.59 -24.72 -10.82
N ILE A 323 27.13 -23.49 -10.56
CA ILE A 323 27.69 -22.30 -11.20
C ILE A 323 29.18 -22.10 -10.89
N GLU A 324 29.62 -22.47 -9.68
CA GLU A 324 31.03 -22.40 -9.30
C GLU A 324 31.90 -23.41 -10.07
N ASP A 325 31.42 -24.64 -10.26
CA ASP A 325 32.13 -25.64 -11.08
C ASP A 325 32.22 -25.18 -12.54
N MET A 326 31.16 -24.55 -13.05
CA MET A 326 31.15 -23.94 -14.38
C MET A 326 32.18 -22.81 -14.48
N HIS A 327 32.24 -21.92 -13.49
CA HIS A 327 33.21 -20.81 -13.43
C HIS A 327 34.65 -21.33 -13.42
N LYS A 328 34.97 -22.32 -12.58
CA LYS A 328 36.30 -22.96 -12.54
C LYS A 328 36.71 -23.57 -13.87
N ARG A 329 35.79 -24.28 -14.53
CA ARG A 329 36.03 -24.90 -15.85
C ARG A 329 36.25 -23.86 -16.94
N LEU A 330 35.48 -22.77 -16.92
CA LEU A 330 35.64 -21.67 -17.86
C LEU A 330 37.01 -20.99 -17.70
N LYS A 331 37.39 -20.65 -16.46
CA LYS A 331 38.69 -20.06 -16.15
C LYS A 331 39.87 -20.94 -16.54
N ALA A 332 39.74 -22.26 -16.37
CA ALA A 332 40.76 -23.21 -16.80
C ALA A 332 40.91 -23.23 -18.34
N LEU A 333 39.78 -23.13 -19.06
CA LEU A 333 39.77 -23.05 -20.53
C LEU A 333 40.43 -21.76 -21.02
N GLU A 334 40.08 -20.61 -20.43
CA GLU A 334 40.66 -19.29 -20.75
C GLU A 334 42.19 -19.29 -20.59
N LYS A 335 42.68 -19.84 -19.48
CA LYS A 335 44.12 -19.96 -19.22
C LYS A 335 44.85 -20.81 -20.28
N LEU A 336 44.24 -21.89 -20.74
CA LEU A 336 44.82 -22.74 -21.79
C LEU A 336 44.88 -22.02 -23.14
N LEU A 337 43.88 -21.19 -23.45
CA LEU A 337 43.85 -20.40 -24.69
C LEU A 337 44.90 -19.30 -24.68
N GLU A 338 45.02 -18.54 -23.58
CA GLU A 338 46.07 -17.52 -23.42
C GLU A 338 47.48 -18.12 -23.58
N GLN A 339 47.70 -19.31 -23.01
CA GLN A 339 48.98 -20.03 -23.14
C GLN A 339 49.23 -20.51 -24.57
N SER A 340 48.19 -20.87 -25.31
CA SER A 340 48.30 -21.34 -26.70
C SER A 340 48.57 -20.18 -27.67
N ASP A 341 47.99 -19.00 -27.43
CA ASP A 341 48.23 -17.80 -28.25
C ASP A 341 49.63 -17.18 -28.01
N THR A 342 50.23 -17.35 -26.82
CA THR A 342 51.61 -16.92 -26.55
C THR A 342 52.69 -17.80 -27.21
N VAL A 343 52.33 -18.92 -27.84
CA VAL A 343 53.28 -19.86 -28.48
C VAL A 343 53.42 -19.64 -29.99
N GLN A 344 52.80 -18.60 -30.57
CA GLN A 344 53.19 -18.11 -31.91
C GLN A 344 54.06 -16.84 -31.81
N PRO A 345 55.39 -17.02 -31.88
CA PRO A 345 56.18 -16.21 -32.79
C PRO A 345 56.98 -17.10 -33.75
N ASP A 346 56.77 -16.82 -35.04
CA ASP A 346 57.73 -16.97 -36.13
C ASP A 346 58.27 -18.38 -36.44
N ASN A 347 57.77 -18.96 -37.54
CA ASN A 347 58.63 -19.71 -38.46
C ASN A 347 57.91 -19.97 -39.79
N SER A 348 58.02 -19.00 -40.71
CA SER A 348 58.19 -19.28 -42.14
C SER A 348 58.68 -18.03 -42.91
N GLN A 349 59.92 -17.64 -42.65
CA GLN A 349 60.82 -17.17 -43.72
C GLN A 349 61.91 -18.22 -43.94
N ALA A 350 61.73 -19.04 -44.99
CA ALA A 350 62.77 -19.64 -45.82
C ALA A 350 62.09 -20.29 -47.03
#